data_AF-A0A5C3KIX4-F1
#
_entry.id   AF-A0A5C3KIX4-F1
#
_cell.length_a   1.000
_cell.length_b   1.000
_cell.length_c   1.000
_cell.angle_alpha   90.00
_cell.angle_beta   90.00
_cell.angle_gamma   90.00
#
_symmetry.space_group_name_H-M   'P 1'
#
loop_
_entity.id
_entity.type
_entity.pdbx_description
1 polymer ?
#
loop_
_entity_poly.entity_id
_entity_poly.type
_entity_poly.pdbx_seq_one_letter_code
_entity_poly.pdbx_strand_id
1 'polypeptide(L)'
;MERLTIKIPAQTQQVLEGASSAESNISKSVSLRATGDLPFGMDIPQLVKDKYTHLPFFKSIVQNPKHYKNFEYTNSLMYMKHEDGQKVLAIPTCMHKGRNVRQLIIAGAHTLLAHLGTRKTLDYLCDHVWWK
;
A
#
# COMPACT_ATOMS: atom_id res chain seq x y z
N MET A 1 -16.02 -51.26 -5.14
CA MET A 1 -15.55 -49.96 -4.62
C MET A 1 -16.24 -48.88 -5.43
N GLU A 2 -17.40 -48.42 -4.97
CA GLU A 2 -18.30 -47.55 -5.72
C GLU A 2 -17.90 -46.08 -5.50
N ARG A 3 -17.72 -45.33 -6.60
CA ARG A 3 -17.45 -43.89 -6.59
C ARG A 3 -18.78 -43.13 -6.57
N LEU A 4 -19.02 -42.40 -5.48
CA LEU A 4 -20.10 -41.44 -5.36
C LEU A 4 -19.80 -40.18 -6.19
N THR A 5 -20.50 -40.03 -7.32
CA THR A 5 -20.53 -38.79 -8.11
C THR A 5 -21.65 -37.91 -7.59
N ILE A 6 -21.30 -36.78 -6.98
CA ILE A 6 -22.27 -35.78 -6.52
C ILE A 6 -22.59 -34.86 -7.70
N LYS A 7 -23.82 -34.96 -8.22
CA LYS A 7 -24.39 -34.04 -9.20
C LYS A 7 -24.90 -32.79 -8.48
N ILE A 8 -24.41 -31.61 -8.89
CA ILE A 8 -24.98 -30.32 -8.47
C ILE A 8 -25.92 -29.86 -9.59
N PRO A 9 -27.19 -29.50 -9.31
CA PRO A 9 -28.11 -29.04 -10.33
C PRO A 9 -27.79 -27.59 -10.75
N ALA A 10 -27.84 -27.36 -12.06
CA ALA A 10 -27.84 -26.04 -12.67
C ALA A 10 -29.25 -25.43 -12.59
N GLN A 11 -29.36 -24.20 -12.08
CA GLN A 11 -30.54 -23.36 -12.28
C GLN A 11 -30.22 -22.26 -13.30
N THR A 12 -30.97 -22.33 -14.39
CA THR A 12 -31.09 -21.41 -15.53
C THR A 12 -31.66 -20.06 -15.14
N GLN A 13 -31.19 -18.99 -15.83
CA GLN A 13 -31.93 -17.86 -16.43
C GLN A 13 -30.96 -16.66 -16.64
N GLN A 14 -30.85 -15.91 -17.74
CA GLN A 14 -31.34 -15.93 -19.13
C GLN A 14 -30.33 -15.15 -20.01
N VAL A 15 -30.30 -15.48 -21.31
CA VAL A 15 -29.61 -14.73 -22.37
C VAL A 15 -30.33 -13.41 -22.65
N LEU A 16 -29.61 -12.32 -22.95
CA LEU A 16 -29.93 -11.37 -24.03
C LEU A 16 -28.69 -10.54 -24.39
N GLU A 17 -28.46 -10.44 -25.70
CA GLU A 17 -27.28 -9.91 -26.39
C GLU A 17 -26.99 -8.42 -26.16
N GLY A 18 -25.72 -8.07 -26.33
CA GLY A 18 -25.27 -6.67 -26.46
C GLY A 18 -23.75 -6.60 -26.56
N ALA A 19 -23.21 -6.75 -27.77
CA ALA A 19 -21.81 -6.51 -28.06
C ALA A 19 -21.41 -5.07 -27.69
N SER A 20 -20.34 -4.91 -26.92
CA SER A 20 -19.35 -3.85 -27.18
C SER A 20 -18.11 -4.11 -26.32
N SER A 21 -16.98 -4.26 -26.99
CA SER A 21 -15.65 -4.25 -26.41
C SER A 21 -15.47 -3.05 -25.49
N ALA A 22 -15.19 -3.30 -24.22
CA ALA A 22 -14.59 -2.32 -23.34
C ALA A 22 -13.44 -3.03 -22.62
N GLU A 23 -12.27 -3.05 -23.27
CA GLU A 23 -11.00 -3.15 -22.59
C GLU A 23 -10.96 -2.02 -21.55
N SER A 24 -11.21 -2.37 -20.30
CA SER A 24 -11.24 -1.40 -19.21
C SER A 24 -9.80 -0.95 -18.95
N ASN A 25 -9.49 0.24 -19.47
CA ASN A 25 -8.33 1.05 -19.16
C ASN A 25 -8.10 1.14 -17.63
N ILE A 26 -7.27 0.24 -17.09
CA ILE A 26 -6.66 0.39 -15.76
C ILE A 26 -5.50 1.38 -15.92
N SER A 27 -5.85 2.64 -16.09
CA SER A 27 -4.92 3.77 -16.02
C SER A 27 -5.71 5.03 -15.75
N LYS A 28 -5.87 5.35 -14.47
CA LYS A 28 -5.52 6.65 -13.90
C LYS A 28 -5.82 6.66 -12.40
N SER A 29 -4.76 6.95 -11.63
CA SER A 29 -4.79 7.43 -10.24
C SER A 29 -5.46 6.55 -9.18
N VAL A 30 -4.87 5.39 -8.86
CA VAL A 30 -4.90 4.96 -7.44
C VAL A 30 -3.84 5.80 -6.74
N SER A 31 -4.19 7.05 -6.46
CA SER A 31 -3.43 7.84 -5.50
C SER A 31 -3.69 7.17 -4.16
N LEU A 32 -2.67 6.52 -3.61
CA LEU A 32 -2.59 6.18 -2.18
C LEU A 32 -2.53 7.51 -1.39
N ARG A 33 -3.55 8.35 -1.54
CA ARG A 33 -3.92 9.31 -0.51
C ARG A 33 -4.10 8.43 0.70
N ALA A 34 -3.34 8.74 1.74
CA ALA A 34 -3.08 7.85 2.84
C ALA A 34 -4.32 7.76 3.76
N THR A 35 -5.41 7.24 3.20
CA THR A 35 -6.76 7.18 3.74
C THR A 35 -7.38 5.91 3.15
N GLY A 36 -7.41 4.84 3.95
CA GLY A 36 -8.38 3.76 3.80
C GLY A 36 -8.09 2.60 2.84
N ASP A 37 -7.41 2.79 1.70
CA ASP A 37 -7.43 1.79 0.61
C ASP A 37 -6.38 0.65 0.70
N LEU A 38 -5.78 0.42 1.88
CA LEU A 38 -5.18 -0.89 2.13
C LEU A 38 -6.30 -1.87 2.51
N PRO A 39 -6.20 -3.17 2.17
CA PRO A 39 -7.24 -4.19 2.43
C PRO A 39 -7.56 -4.44 3.92
N PHE A 40 -7.10 -3.57 4.81
CA PHE A 40 -7.26 -3.64 6.26
C PHE A 40 -7.89 -2.40 6.88
N GLY A 41 -8.36 -1.42 6.08
CA GLY A 41 -9.06 -0.22 6.59
C GLY A 41 -8.23 0.61 7.58
N MET A 42 -6.90 0.62 7.40
CA MET A 42 -5.96 1.21 8.34
C MET A 42 -5.49 2.59 7.87
N ASP A 43 -5.55 3.57 8.77
CA ASP A 43 -4.92 4.87 8.57
C ASP A 43 -3.44 4.81 8.94
N ILE A 44 -2.59 4.58 7.92
CA ILE A 44 -1.14 4.48 8.09
C ILE A 44 -0.53 5.79 8.62
N PRO A 45 -0.84 6.99 8.08
CA PRO A 45 -0.35 8.25 8.64
C PRO A 45 -0.64 8.39 10.13
N GLN A 46 -1.88 8.14 10.54
CA GLN A 46 -2.27 8.28 11.95
C GLN A 46 -1.52 7.30 12.85
N LEU A 47 -1.22 6.10 12.34
CA LEU A 47 -0.49 5.08 13.06
C LEU A 47 0.99 5.43 13.28
N VAL A 48 1.63 6.09 12.30
CA VAL A 48 3.08 6.35 12.31
C VAL A 48 3.45 7.72 12.88
N LYS A 49 2.50 8.66 12.92
CA LYS A 49 2.68 10.05 13.37
C LYS A 49 3.48 10.20 14.67
N ASP A 50 3.19 9.37 15.66
CA ASP A 50 3.81 9.46 16.99
C ASP A 50 5.01 8.52 17.15
N LYS A 51 5.45 7.83 16.09
CA LYS A 51 6.51 6.81 16.16
C LYS A 51 7.88 7.33 15.72
N TYR A 52 7.94 8.44 14.99
CA TYR A 52 9.19 8.98 14.45
C TYR A 52 10.18 9.39 15.54
N THR A 53 9.73 10.04 16.60
CA THR A 53 10.60 10.58 17.67
C THR A 53 11.28 9.49 18.50
N HIS A 54 10.72 8.28 18.52
CA HIS A 54 11.26 7.13 19.25
C HIS A 54 12.38 6.42 18.51
N LEU A 55 12.54 6.68 17.20
CA LEU A 55 13.53 5.99 16.37
C LEU A 55 14.76 6.87 16.17
N PRO A 56 15.99 6.38 16.45
CA PRO A 56 17.21 7.19 16.38
C PRO A 56 17.40 7.90 15.04
N PHE A 57 17.16 7.22 13.92
CA PHE A 57 17.30 7.79 12.58
C PHE A 57 16.37 8.98 12.37
N PHE A 58 15.07 8.81 12.65
CA PHE A 58 14.07 9.86 12.47
C PHE A 58 14.23 10.99 13.48
N LYS A 59 14.62 10.68 14.71
CA LYS A 59 14.97 11.66 15.74
C LYS A 59 16.10 12.58 15.25
N SER A 60 17.15 12.03 14.64
CA SER A 60 18.25 12.82 14.07
C SER A 60 17.79 13.76 12.96
N ILE A 61 16.85 13.32 12.11
CA ILE A 61 16.25 14.17 11.05
C ILE A 61 15.46 15.32 11.65
N VAL A 62 14.61 15.04 12.65
CA VAL A 62 13.79 16.06 13.32
C VAL A 62 14.69 17.07 14.05
N GLN A 63 15.78 16.63 14.66
CA GLN A 63 16.72 17.50 15.37
C GLN A 63 17.59 18.34 14.42
N ASN A 64 17.98 17.79 13.27
CA ASN A 64 18.91 18.43 12.34
C ASN A 64 18.35 18.48 10.89
N PRO A 65 17.19 19.11 10.64
CA PRO A 65 16.53 19.05 9.34
C PRO A 65 17.41 19.59 8.19
N LYS A 66 18.31 20.55 8.47
CA LYS A 66 19.24 21.13 7.49
C LYS A 66 20.22 20.10 6.90
N HIS A 67 20.55 19.04 7.64
CA HIS A 67 21.45 17.98 7.16
C HIS A 67 20.75 16.96 6.26
N TYR A 68 19.41 16.92 6.31
CA TYR A 68 18.59 15.94 5.63
C TYR A 68 17.67 16.64 4.61
N LYS A 69 18.27 17.24 3.57
CA LYS A 69 17.54 18.03 2.55
C LYS A 69 16.44 17.25 1.82
N ASN A 70 16.62 15.94 1.70
CA ASN A 70 15.67 15.05 1.04
C ASN A 70 14.53 14.64 1.97
N PHE A 71 14.51 15.12 3.23
CA PHE A 71 13.44 14.81 4.16
C PHE A 71 12.68 16.07 4.55
N GLU A 72 11.38 15.90 4.75
CA GLU A 72 10.49 16.94 5.22
C GLU A 72 9.64 16.41 6.36
N TYR A 73 9.67 17.12 7.47
CA TYR A 73 8.83 16.81 8.63
C TYR A 73 7.71 17.85 8.73
N THR A 74 6.49 17.43 8.40
CA THR A 74 5.30 18.30 8.33
C THR A 74 4.10 17.57 8.92
N ASN A 75 3.28 18.25 9.73
CA ASN A 75 2.10 17.68 10.40
C ASN A 75 2.41 16.40 11.21
N SER A 76 3.59 16.35 11.82
CA SER A 76 4.13 15.20 12.54
C SER A 76 4.32 13.94 11.69
N LEU A 77 4.33 14.07 10.36
CA LEU A 77 4.64 13.01 9.42
C LEU A 77 5.99 13.31 8.75
N MET A 78 6.75 12.26 8.50
CA MET A 78 8.02 12.36 7.79
C MET A 78 7.83 11.96 6.34
N TYR A 79 8.23 12.82 5.41
CA TYR A 79 8.22 12.57 3.98
C TYR A 79 9.64 12.53 3.43
N MET A 80 9.88 11.64 2.48
CA MET A 80 11.10 11.61 1.69
C MET A 80 10.80 12.22 0.31
N LYS A 81 11.65 13.14 -0.14
CA LYS A 81 11.59 13.83 -1.42
C LYS A 81 12.45 13.10 -2.43
N HIS A 82 11.83 12.65 -3.50
CA HIS A 82 12.50 12.16 -4.69
C HIS A 82 13.09 13.31 -5.51
N GLU A 83 14.04 12.99 -6.38
CA GLU A 83 14.71 13.97 -7.25
C GLU A 83 13.74 14.60 -8.27
N ASP A 84 12.68 13.88 -8.64
CA ASP A 84 11.61 14.33 -9.53
C ASP A 84 10.59 15.27 -8.85
N GLY A 85 10.80 15.59 -7.57
CA GLY A 85 9.93 16.44 -6.76
C GLY A 85 8.75 15.70 -6.11
N GLN A 86 8.56 14.40 -6.39
CA GLN A 86 7.57 13.61 -5.67
C GLN A 86 7.97 13.43 -4.21
N LYS A 87 6.97 13.27 -3.35
CA LYS A 87 7.20 12.97 -1.93
C LYS A 87 6.42 11.74 -1.51
N VAL A 88 7.11 10.86 -0.80
CA VAL A 88 6.56 9.60 -0.29
C VAL A 88 6.62 9.57 1.22
N LEU A 89 5.67 8.89 1.85
CA LEU A 89 5.61 8.79 3.30
C LEU A 89 6.72 7.87 3.80
N ALA A 90 7.55 8.34 4.73
CA ALA A 90 8.55 7.51 5.37
C ALA A 90 7.90 6.63 6.45
N ILE A 91 8.08 5.32 6.34
CA ILE A 91 7.46 4.34 7.25
C ILE A 91 8.48 3.90 8.32
N PRO A 92 8.27 4.27 9.59
CA PRO A 92 9.14 3.84 10.69
C PRO A 92 9.00 2.34 10.96
N THR A 93 10.05 1.72 11.51
CA THR A 93 9.95 0.35 12.04
C THR A 93 9.11 0.38 13.30
N CYS A 94 7.82 0.03 13.18
CA CYS A 94 6.87 0.04 14.29
C CYS A 94 5.91 -1.14 14.23
N MET A 95 5.31 -1.44 15.38
CA MET A 95 4.34 -2.52 15.56
C MET A 95 2.94 -1.95 15.74
N HIS A 96 1.96 -2.60 15.14
CA HIS A 96 0.54 -2.37 15.34
C HIS A 96 -0.17 -3.71 15.59
N LYS A 97 -0.84 -3.83 16.74
CA LYS A 97 -1.55 -5.06 17.15
C LYS A 97 -0.67 -6.32 17.03
N GLY A 98 0.60 -6.21 17.43
CA GLY A 98 1.58 -7.32 17.36
C GLY A 98 2.14 -7.63 15.97
N ARG A 99 1.78 -6.86 14.93
CA ARG A 99 2.31 -7.03 13.57
C ARG A 99 3.17 -5.85 13.16
N ASN A 100 4.20 -6.10 12.35
CA ASN A 100 5.04 -5.04 11.81
C ASN A 100 4.26 -4.26 10.74
N VAL A 101 4.25 -2.93 10.85
CA VAL A 101 3.49 -2.06 9.93
C VAL A 101 4.00 -2.19 8.49
N ARG A 102 5.32 -2.30 8.28
CA ARG A 102 5.89 -2.48 6.93
C ARG A 102 5.43 -3.81 6.32
N GLN A 103 5.39 -4.89 7.10
CA GLN A 103 4.86 -6.18 6.63
C GLN A 103 3.38 -6.08 6.22
N LEU A 104 2.57 -5.35 6.98
CA LEU A 104 1.17 -5.14 6.65
C LEU A 104 1.00 -4.37 5.34
N ILE A 105 1.82 -3.33 5.13
CA ILE A 105 1.84 -2.56 3.88
C ILE A 105 2.24 -3.46 2.70
N ILE A 106 3.30 -4.27 2.85
CA ILE A 106 3.75 -5.21 1.81
C ILE A 106 2.64 -6.22 1.48
N ALA A 107 2.00 -6.82 2.49
CA ALA A 107 0.91 -7.76 2.29
C ALA A 107 -0.29 -7.11 1.60
N GLY A 108 -0.60 -5.85 1.95
CA GLY A 108 -1.65 -5.08 1.32
C GLY A 108 -1.37 -4.79 -0.16
N ALA A 109 -0.16 -4.32 -0.48
CA ALA A 109 0.27 -4.10 -1.85
C ALA A 109 0.28 -5.39 -2.67
N HIS A 110 0.75 -6.50 -2.08
CA HIS A 110 0.75 -7.79 -2.75
C HIS A 110 -0.67 -8.30 -3.04
N THR A 111 -1.60 -8.12 -2.10
CA THR A 111 -3.01 -8.49 -2.30
C THR A 111 -3.66 -7.62 -3.39
N LEU A 112 -3.38 -6.32 -3.38
CA LEU A 112 -3.86 -5.38 -4.40
C LEU A 112 -3.35 -5.74 -5.80
N LEU A 113 -2.12 -6.23 -5.89
CA LEU A 113 -1.42 -6.52 -7.13
C LEU A 113 -1.28 -8.02 -7.39
N ALA A 114 -2.12 -8.87 -6.77
CA ALA A 114 -1.93 -10.33 -6.62
C ALA A 114 -1.50 -11.09 -7.89
N HIS A 115 -1.82 -10.58 -9.08
CA HIS A 115 -1.49 -11.19 -10.37
C HIS A 115 -0.30 -10.56 -11.12
N LEU A 116 0.24 -9.44 -10.65
CA LEU A 116 1.33 -8.70 -11.30
C LEU A 116 2.72 -9.10 -10.80
N GLY A 117 2.77 -9.88 -9.72
CA GLY A 117 4.00 -10.45 -9.16
C GLY A 117 4.83 -9.47 -8.33
N THR A 118 5.94 -9.99 -7.82
CA THR A 118 6.78 -9.30 -6.82
C THR A 118 7.43 -8.03 -7.37
N ARG A 119 7.87 -8.01 -8.63
CA ARG A 119 8.53 -6.83 -9.21
C ARG A 119 7.59 -5.63 -9.25
N LYS A 120 6.38 -5.81 -9.76
CA LYS A 120 5.36 -4.75 -9.80
C LYS A 120 4.91 -4.34 -8.40
N THR A 121 4.90 -5.26 -7.44
CA THR A 121 4.64 -4.95 -6.03
C THR A 121 5.73 -4.06 -5.44
N LEU A 122 7.00 -4.36 -5.72
CA LEU A 122 8.13 -3.55 -5.25
C LEU A 122 8.11 -2.16 -5.89
N ASP A 123 7.94 -2.09 -7.21
CA ASP A 123 7.85 -0.82 -7.94
C ASP A 123 6.73 0.05 -7.33
N TYR A 124 5.55 -0.54 -7.11
CA TYR A 124 4.42 0.13 -6.45
C TYR A 124 4.76 0.63 -5.04
N LEU A 125 5.45 -0.16 -4.22
CA LEU A 125 5.84 0.27 -2.88
C LEU A 125 6.82 1.44 -2.93
N CYS A 126 7.83 1.37 -3.78
CA CYS A 126 8.83 2.43 -3.95
C CYS A 126 8.23 3.77 -4.40
N ASP A 127 7.15 3.73 -5.20
CA ASP A 127 6.44 4.92 -5.67
C ASP A 127 5.57 5.59 -4.59
N HIS A 128 5.24 4.88 -3.51
CA HIS A 128 4.25 5.35 -2.53
C HIS A 128 4.80 5.55 -1.12
N VAL A 129 5.81 4.78 -0.74
CA VAL A 129 6.34 4.72 0.62
C VAL A 129 7.84 4.54 0.62
N TRP A 130 8.49 5.06 1.65
CA TRP A 130 9.94 4.93 1.82
C TRP A 130 10.30 4.33 3.17
N TRP A 131 11.32 3.49 3.20
CA TRP A 131 11.97 3.09 4.43
C TRP A 131 13.43 2.73 4.19
N LYS A 132 14.21 2.74 5.27
CA LYS A 132 15.56 2.21 5.37
C LYS A 132 15.59 1.04 6.35
#